data_AF-A0A378XP52-F1
#
_entry.id   AF-A0A378XP52-F1
#
_cell.length_a   1.000
_cell.length_b   1.000
_cell.length_c   1.000
_cell.angle_alpha   90.00
_cell.angle_beta   90.00
_cell.angle_gamma   90.00
#
_symmetry.space_group_name_H-M   'P 1'
#
loop_
_entity.id
_entity.type
_entity.pdbx_description
1 polymer ?
#
loop_
_entity_poly.entity_id
_entity_poly.type
_entity_poly.pdbx_seq_one_letter_code
_entity_poly.pdbx_strand_id
1 'polypeptide(L)'
;MGSRVIMPFRTDWKFIEGNYTGAEKTDYNDGHWQDLHIPHDWSIEKSFDPHMLYGGNQAYLPRWSVGWYRKHFNVKPSSPKQRVYIQFDGIHSNSEVWLNGHFVGKRPYGYVSFQYDLTPYIR
;
A
#
# COMPACT_ATOMS: atom_id res chain seq x y z
N MET A 1 -11.13 29.16 10.00
CA MET A 1 -11.25 27.68 10.10
C MET A 1 -10.34 27.08 9.04
N GLY A 2 -9.43 26.17 9.41
CA GLY A 2 -8.62 25.48 8.41
C GLY A 2 -9.49 24.48 7.63
N SER A 3 -9.53 24.58 6.30
CA SER A 3 -10.32 23.68 5.47
C SER A 3 -9.63 22.33 5.33
N ARG A 4 -10.38 21.23 5.39
CA ARG A 4 -9.90 19.89 5.03
C ARG A 4 -9.51 19.88 3.56
N VAL A 5 -8.30 19.44 3.26
CA VAL A 5 -7.83 19.20 1.89
C VAL A 5 -7.77 17.69 1.67
N ILE A 6 -8.37 17.21 0.59
CA ILE A 6 -8.32 15.81 0.16
C ILE A 6 -7.55 15.79 -1.16
N MET A 7 -6.51 14.96 -1.22
CA MET A 7 -5.67 14.82 -2.40
C MET A 7 -5.72 13.37 -2.88
N PRO A 8 -6.02 13.11 -4.16
CA PRO A 8 -5.85 11.78 -4.73
C PRO A 8 -4.39 11.32 -4.56
N PHE A 9 -4.20 10.09 -4.09
CA PHE A 9 -2.88 9.54 -3.79
C PHE A 9 -2.59 8.32 -4.67
N ARG A 10 -2.90 8.44 -5.97
CA ARG A 10 -2.99 7.30 -6.90
C ARG A 10 -1.75 7.08 -7.77
N THR A 11 -0.97 8.12 -8.03
CA THR A 11 0.16 8.07 -8.96
C THR A 11 1.48 7.77 -8.25
N ASP A 12 2.55 7.52 -9.01
CA ASP A 12 3.94 7.41 -8.55
C ASP A 12 4.13 6.45 -7.37
N TRP A 13 3.52 5.28 -7.48
CA TRP A 13 3.77 4.14 -6.60
C TRP A 13 4.82 3.24 -7.23
N LYS A 14 5.56 2.54 -6.38
CA LYS A 14 6.47 1.46 -6.73
C LYS A 14 5.91 0.16 -6.20
N PHE A 15 6.06 -0.91 -6.97
CA PHE A 15 5.60 -2.23 -6.61
C PHE A 15 6.66 -3.30 -6.85
N ILE A 16 6.70 -4.27 -5.95
CA ILE A 16 7.41 -5.54 -6.17
C ILE A 16 6.64 -6.67 -5.49
N GLU A 17 6.57 -7.81 -6.16
CA GLU A 17 6.05 -9.04 -5.56
C GLU A 17 7.20 -9.80 -4.88
N GLY A 18 7.02 -10.15 -3.62
CA GLY A 18 7.97 -10.92 -2.82
C GLY A 18 7.96 -10.50 -1.36
N ASN A 19 8.46 -11.37 -0.48
CA ASN A 19 8.62 -11.06 0.95
C ASN A 19 10.02 -10.50 1.21
N TYR A 20 10.20 -9.21 0.98
CA TYR A 20 11.49 -8.54 1.14
C TYR A 20 11.67 -7.99 2.56
N THR A 21 12.65 -8.54 3.29
CA THR A 21 13.03 -8.03 4.62
C THR A 21 13.59 -6.61 4.53
N GLY A 22 13.11 -5.70 5.38
CA GLY A 22 13.61 -4.33 5.44
C GLY A 22 12.99 -3.38 4.43
N ALA A 23 12.03 -3.82 3.62
CA ALA A 23 11.34 -2.99 2.64
C ALA A 23 10.47 -1.89 3.28
N GLU A 24 10.26 -1.92 4.60
CA GLU A 24 9.66 -0.84 5.40
C GLU A 24 10.63 0.32 5.69
N LYS A 25 11.95 0.10 5.57
CA LYS A 25 12.96 1.09 5.94
C LYS A 25 13.06 2.21 4.91
N THR A 26 13.42 3.40 5.38
CA THR A 26 13.51 4.61 4.53
C THR A 26 14.66 4.57 3.55
N ASP A 27 15.73 3.85 3.86
CA ASP A 27 16.95 3.69 3.06
C ASP A 27 16.92 2.45 2.15
N TYR A 28 15.83 1.68 2.14
CA TYR A 28 15.68 0.55 1.25
C TYR A 28 15.70 1.01 -0.22
N ASN A 29 16.57 0.39 -1.03
CA ASN A 29 16.69 0.70 -2.45
C ASN A 29 15.55 0.06 -3.26
N ASP A 30 14.58 0.88 -3.65
CA ASP A 30 13.44 0.50 -4.49
C ASP A 30 13.64 0.88 -5.98
N GLY A 31 14.87 1.20 -6.41
CA GLY A 31 15.16 1.61 -7.79
C GLY A 31 14.89 0.54 -8.85
N HIS A 32 14.75 -0.72 -8.44
CA HIS A 32 14.41 -1.86 -9.32
C HIS A 32 12.93 -2.24 -9.28
N TRP A 33 12.10 -1.53 -8.50
CA TRP A 33 10.67 -1.80 -8.38
C TRP A 33 9.92 -1.22 -9.58
N GLN A 34 8.82 -1.86 -9.96
CA GLN A 34 7.96 -1.40 -11.03
C GLN A 34 7.25 -0.10 -10.62
N ASP A 35 7.35 0.93 -11.44
CA ASP A 35 6.53 2.14 -11.28
C ASP A 35 5.10 1.87 -11.78
N LEU A 36 4.10 2.23 -10.98
CA LEU A 36 2.69 2.05 -11.31
C LEU A 36 1.78 3.10 -10.67
N HIS A 37 0.50 3.00 -11.00
CA HIS A 37 -0.59 3.78 -10.41
C HIS A 37 -1.64 2.84 -9.82
N ILE A 38 -2.29 3.26 -8.73
CA ILE A 38 -3.36 2.50 -8.08
C ILE A 38 -4.76 3.00 -8.53
N PRO A 39 -5.78 2.13 -8.62
CA PRO A 39 -5.84 0.74 -8.12
C PRO A 39 -5.01 -0.23 -8.96
N HIS A 40 -4.43 -1.23 -8.29
CA HIS A 40 -3.59 -2.26 -8.91
C HIS A 40 -3.91 -3.63 -8.29
N ASP A 41 -3.89 -4.66 -9.12
CA ASP A 41 -4.04 -6.06 -8.74
C ASP A 41 -2.91 -6.85 -9.42
N TRP A 42 -1.91 -7.29 -8.66
CA TRP A 42 -0.79 -8.05 -9.23
C TRP A 42 -1.14 -9.50 -9.56
N SER A 43 -2.27 -10.00 -9.06
CA SER A 43 -2.66 -11.40 -9.31
C SER A 43 -3.19 -11.61 -10.72
N ILE A 44 -3.82 -10.58 -11.32
CA ILE A 44 -4.36 -10.64 -12.69
C ILE A 44 -3.28 -10.69 -13.76
N GLU A 45 -2.06 -10.28 -13.44
CA GLU A 45 -0.91 -10.26 -14.35
C GLU A 45 -0.28 -11.66 -14.51
N LYS A 46 -0.71 -12.63 -13.70
CA LYS A 46 -0.14 -13.97 -13.68
C LYS A 46 -0.81 -14.88 -14.68
N SER A 47 -0.05 -15.89 -15.09
CA SER A 47 -0.62 -17.00 -15.86
C SER A 47 -1.53 -17.86 -14.99
N PHE A 48 -2.57 -18.40 -15.61
CA PHE A 48 -3.43 -19.40 -14.98
C PHE A 48 -2.65 -20.67 -14.65
N ASP A 49 -2.93 -21.25 -13.48
CA ASP A 49 -2.39 -22.54 -13.07
C ASP A 49 -3.56 -23.50 -12.72
N PRO A 50 -3.76 -24.59 -13.48
CA PRO A 50 -4.86 -25.54 -13.25
C PRO A 50 -4.75 -26.28 -11.92
N HIS A 51 -3.59 -26.27 -11.26
CA HIS A 51 -3.34 -26.89 -9.97
C HIS A 51 -3.53 -25.93 -8.79
N MET A 52 -3.95 -24.68 -9.02
CA MET A 52 -4.18 -23.73 -7.94
C MET A 52 -5.20 -24.23 -6.94
N LEU A 53 -4.86 -24.06 -5.66
CA LEU A 53 -5.78 -24.29 -4.56
C LEU A 53 -7.07 -23.46 -4.78
N TYR A 54 -8.23 -24.06 -4.49
CA TYR A 54 -9.58 -23.51 -4.74
C TYR A 54 -10.01 -23.36 -6.21
N GLY A 55 -9.12 -23.63 -7.18
CA GLY A 55 -9.44 -23.75 -8.61
C GLY A 55 -10.31 -22.62 -9.16
N GLY A 56 -11.41 -22.99 -9.83
CA GLY A 56 -12.30 -22.05 -10.51
C GLY A 56 -12.94 -20.98 -9.63
N ASN A 57 -13.14 -21.25 -8.33
CA ASN A 57 -13.68 -20.27 -7.38
C ASN A 57 -12.75 -19.06 -7.20
N GLN A 58 -11.47 -19.19 -7.60
CA GLN A 58 -10.45 -18.15 -7.52
C GLN A 58 -9.76 -17.95 -8.86
N ALA A 59 -10.48 -18.26 -9.94
CA ALA A 59 -10.04 -18.09 -11.32
C ALA A 59 -8.70 -18.76 -11.66
N TYR A 60 -8.26 -19.78 -10.92
CA TYR A 60 -6.99 -20.46 -11.15
C TYR A 60 -5.75 -19.53 -11.16
N LEU A 61 -5.80 -18.39 -10.46
CA LEU A 61 -4.68 -17.44 -10.41
C LEU A 61 -3.80 -17.64 -9.16
N PRO A 62 -2.46 -17.67 -9.30
CA PRO A 62 -1.55 -17.67 -8.16
C PRO A 62 -1.63 -16.37 -7.38
N ARG A 63 -2.16 -16.39 -6.16
CA ARG A 63 -2.40 -15.15 -5.38
C ARG A 63 -1.89 -15.16 -3.95
N TRP A 64 -1.29 -16.28 -3.52
CA TRP A 64 -0.70 -16.41 -2.18
C TRP A 64 0.74 -15.92 -2.18
N SER A 65 0.90 -14.61 -2.21
CA SER A 65 2.20 -13.96 -2.13
C SER A 65 2.12 -12.66 -1.33
N VAL A 66 3.29 -12.12 -1.00
CA VAL A 66 3.42 -10.80 -0.41
C VAL A 66 3.69 -9.81 -1.54
N GLY A 67 2.93 -8.72 -1.58
CA GLY A 67 3.17 -7.59 -2.48
C GLY A 67 3.54 -6.35 -1.68
N TRP A 68 4.64 -5.70 -2.04
CA TRP A 68 5.02 -4.44 -1.43
C TRP A 68 4.66 -3.26 -2.34
N TYR A 69 4.08 -2.22 -1.73
CA TYR A 69 3.84 -0.94 -2.36
C TYR A 69 4.61 0.14 -1.62
N ARG A 70 5.39 0.94 -2.34
CA ARG A 70 6.16 2.06 -1.79
C ARG A 70 5.83 3.33 -2.55
N LYS A 71 5.75 4.45 -1.84
CA LYS A 71 5.57 5.77 -2.44
C LYS A 71 6.39 6.79 -1.69
N HIS A 72 7.19 7.54 -2.44
CA HIS A 72 7.90 8.71 -1.94
C HIS A 72 7.03 9.94 -2.16
N PHE A 73 6.88 10.77 -1.14
CA PHE A 73 6.05 11.96 -1.23
C PHE A 73 6.50 13.00 -0.20
N ASN A 74 6.20 14.27 -0.48
CA ASN A 74 6.51 15.39 0.40
C ASN A 74 5.20 15.99 0.91
N VAL A 75 5.10 16.19 2.23
CA VAL A 75 4.00 16.94 2.85
C VAL A 75 4.61 18.05 3.68
N LYS A 76 4.18 19.28 3.44
CA LYS A 76 4.52 20.43 4.29
C LYS A 76 3.26 20.85 5.04
N PRO A 77 3.10 20.48 6.33
CA PRO A 77 1.97 20.95 7.12
C PRO A 77 1.95 22.48 7.16
N SER A 78 0.83 23.08 6.82
CA SER A 78 0.63 24.53 6.85
C SER A 78 0.57 25.09 8.28
N SER A 79 0.43 24.22 9.29
CA SER A 79 0.55 24.58 10.70
C SER A 79 0.92 23.37 11.56
N PRO A 80 1.49 23.57 12.77
CA PRO A 80 1.77 22.49 13.72
C PRO A 80 0.53 21.71 14.20
N LYS A 81 -0.67 22.28 14.03
CA LYS A 81 -1.94 21.64 14.42
C LYS A 81 -2.57 20.81 13.30
N GLN A 82 -2.03 20.87 12.09
CA GLN A 82 -2.58 20.15 10.95
C GLN A 82 -2.36 18.65 11.11
N ARG A 83 -3.43 17.88 10.92
CA ARG A 83 -3.41 16.42 10.92
C ARG A 83 -3.31 15.90 9.50
N VAL A 84 -2.55 14.82 9.33
CA VAL A 84 -2.35 14.14 8.04
C VAL A 84 -2.83 12.71 8.18
N TYR A 85 -3.72 12.29 7.28
CA TYR A 85 -4.25 10.93 7.25
C TYR A 85 -4.04 10.33 5.87
N ILE A 86 -3.81 9.02 5.83
CA ILE A 86 -3.96 8.21 4.60
C ILE A 86 -5.25 7.42 4.70
N GLN A 87 -6.03 7.40 3.63
CA GLN A 87 -7.27 6.66 3.53
C GLN A 87 -7.17 5.65 2.39
N PHE A 88 -7.61 4.44 2.66
CA PHE A 88 -7.74 3.37 1.68
C PHE A 88 -9.21 2.97 1.58
N ASP A 89 -9.71 2.86 0.35
CA ASP A 89 -11.06 2.35 0.13
C ASP A 89 -11.11 0.82 0.32
N GLY A 90 -9.98 0.14 0.11
CA GLY A 90 -9.74 -1.27 0.43
C GLY A 90 -8.33 -1.74 0.01
N ILE A 91 -7.77 -2.73 0.72
CA ILE A 91 -6.52 -3.42 0.35
C ILE A 91 -6.71 -4.92 0.61
N HIS A 92 -6.76 -5.73 -0.44
CA HIS A 92 -6.96 -7.17 -0.32
C HIS A 92 -5.61 -7.92 -0.36
N SER A 93 -5.16 -8.57 0.71
CA SER A 93 -5.68 -8.59 2.09
C SER A 93 -4.52 -8.68 3.09
N ASN A 94 -4.80 -8.71 4.40
CA ASN A 94 -3.74 -8.72 5.43
C ASN A 94 -2.73 -7.58 5.30
N SER A 95 -3.22 -6.40 4.90
CA SER A 95 -2.40 -5.22 4.68
C SER A 95 -1.74 -4.72 5.96
N GLU A 96 -0.50 -4.28 5.82
CA GLU A 96 0.28 -3.61 6.85
C GLU A 96 0.85 -2.31 6.26
N VAL A 97 0.87 -1.24 7.06
CA VAL A 97 1.28 0.09 6.62
C VAL A 97 2.41 0.59 7.52
N TRP A 98 3.46 1.09 6.87
CA TRP A 98 4.56 1.79 7.52
C TRP A 98 4.69 3.19 6.95
N LEU A 99 5.11 4.14 7.79
CA LEU A 99 5.52 5.47 7.36
C LEU A 99 6.87 5.77 8.00
N ASN A 100 7.85 6.11 7.16
CA ASN A 100 9.19 6.47 7.62
C ASN A 100 9.83 5.41 8.54
N GLY A 101 9.59 4.12 8.26
CA GLY A 101 10.06 2.98 9.04
C GLY A 101 9.20 2.63 10.27
N HIS A 102 8.23 3.47 10.63
CA HIS A 102 7.35 3.21 11.78
C HIS A 102 6.12 2.43 11.34
N PHE A 103 5.81 1.36 12.07
CA PHE A 103 4.56 0.63 11.88
C PHE A 103 3.37 1.50 12.28
N VAL A 104 2.44 1.68 11.34
CA VAL A 104 1.24 2.52 11.52
C VAL A 104 0.02 1.66 11.86
N GLY A 105 -0.11 0.51 11.22
CA GLY A 105 -1.23 -0.39 11.50
C GLY A 105 -1.37 -1.54 10.52
N LYS A 106 -2.30 -2.44 10.86
CA LYS A 106 -2.68 -3.62 10.08
C LYS A 106 -4.18 -3.65 9.84
N ARG A 107 -4.59 -4.08 8.65
CA ARG A 107 -5.99 -4.37 8.33
C ARG A 107 -6.10 -5.74 7.63
N PRO A 108 -6.59 -6.77 8.34
CA PRO A 108 -6.81 -8.10 7.77
C PRO A 108 -7.85 -8.13 6.64
N TYR A 109 -9.00 -7.48 6.88
CA TYR A 109 -10.14 -7.54 5.98
C TYR A 109 -10.01 -6.56 4.81
N GLY A 110 -10.05 -7.06 3.57
CA GLY A 110 -9.74 -6.26 2.38
C GLY A 110 -10.88 -5.47 1.76
N TYR A 111 -12.12 -5.68 2.21
CA TYR A 111 -13.33 -5.12 1.60
C TYR A 111 -13.97 -4.00 2.44
N VAL A 112 -13.19 -3.35 3.30
CA VAL A 112 -13.66 -2.23 4.13
C VAL A 112 -12.72 -1.06 3.96
N SER A 113 -13.28 0.15 3.94
CA SER A 113 -12.48 1.36 3.94
C SER A 113 -11.92 1.65 5.33
N PHE A 114 -10.71 2.19 5.39
CA PHE A 114 -10.05 2.55 6.64
C PHE A 114 -9.07 3.70 6.42
N GLN A 115 -8.68 4.33 7.52
CA GLN A 115 -7.68 5.40 7.51
C GLN A 115 -6.72 5.25 8.68
N TYR A 116 -5.52 5.81 8.52
CA TYR A 116 -4.51 5.90 9.57
C TYR A 116 -4.06 7.33 9.77
N ASP A 117 -3.82 7.71 11.03
CA ASP A 117 -3.18 8.99 11.37
C ASP A 117 -1.67 8.89 11.10
N LEU A 118 -1.20 9.66 10.12
CA LEU A 118 0.20 9.74 9.74
C LEU A 118 0.95 10.83 10.50
N THR A 119 0.22 11.76 11.14
CA THR A 119 0.77 12.95 11.80
C THR A 119 1.99 12.65 12.69
N PRO A 120 2.01 11.59 13.53
CA PRO A 120 3.13 11.32 14.42
C PRO A 120 4.45 10.98 13.71
N TYR A 121 4.39 10.60 12.44
CA TYR A 121 5.53 10.07 11.70
C TYR A 121 5.90 10.91 10.46
N ILE A 122 5.21 12.03 10.21
CA ILE A 122 5.58 12.99 9.16
C ILE A 122 6.91 13.68 9.54
N ARG A 123 7.76 13.90 8.54
CA ARG A 123 9.05 14.59 8.65
C ARG A 123 9.02 15.87 7.83
#